data_AF-A0A5P2XNV3-F1
#
_entry.id   AF-A0A5P2XNV3-F1
#
_cell.length_a   1.000
_cell.length_b   1.000
_cell.length_c   1.000
_cell.angle_alpha   90.00
_cell.angle_beta   90.00
_cell.angle_gamma   90.00
#
_symmetry.space_group_name_H-M   'P 1'
#
loop_
_entity.id
_entity.type
_entity.pdbx_description
1 polymer ?
#
loop_
_entity_poly.entity_id
_entity_poly.type
_entity_poly.pdbx_seq_one_letter_code
_entity_poly.pdbx_strand_id
1 'polypeptide(L)'
;MFYANAAMPNHYTAMGATGAVGLFLHRRPTARTCAGVAGGLALATLMRPNDGAAVAGPLLLATALVPRWRSGARAAAALTGFAAGFLPWAVEAHVRFGGVRERLNAASEVQGGLRLTDSALHLFTVIDGPLLCRPCSGDGVRPIALEWWLLLAVLVPLGLWSVRGLRRTATGGLLAVAIGVSVALPYVLVVPYTAPRFLLPTHALLSVPAAFGVLAVVRAVRRRTRRRALAAGALVLVLAAHLTVQLTMVSSNHHIQESARRDWARVADVLHEQGVRAPCRLGGNTSVIPLAYAADCEPLPHGADRQPDALVMRSAPPPAWARSWTRVPVPDTYSSGWVVYVRP
;
A
#
# COMPACT_ATOMS: atom_id res chain seq x y z
N MET A 1 3.19 6.30 9.72
CA MET A 1 2.65 5.40 8.68
C MET A 1 1.38 6.01 8.13
N PHE A 2 1.42 6.47 6.89
CA PHE A 2 0.22 6.83 6.16
C PHE A 2 -0.65 5.59 5.93
N TYR A 3 -1.97 5.72 5.94
CA TYR A 3 -2.96 4.67 5.58
C TYR A 3 -3.32 3.58 6.60
N ALA A 4 -2.75 3.53 7.81
CA ALA A 4 -3.04 2.43 8.75
C ALA A 4 -4.54 2.33 9.15
N ASN A 5 -5.25 3.46 9.17
CA ASN A 5 -6.69 3.54 9.46
C ASN A 5 -7.56 3.61 8.19
N ALA A 6 -6.97 3.61 6.99
CA ALA A 6 -7.75 3.47 5.76
C ALA A 6 -8.08 1.98 5.57
N ALA A 7 -9.28 1.65 5.11
CA ALA A 7 -9.68 0.28 4.75
C ALA A 7 -8.93 -0.21 3.50
N MET A 8 -7.60 -0.33 3.61
CA MET A 8 -6.68 -0.66 2.53
C MET A 8 -5.76 -1.78 3.00
N PRO A 9 -5.51 -2.79 2.14
CA PRO A 9 -4.94 -4.05 2.59
C PRO A 9 -3.44 -3.98 2.96
N ASN A 10 -2.75 -2.90 2.58
CA ASN A 10 -1.29 -2.83 2.53
C ASN A 10 -0.62 -2.98 3.90
N HIS A 11 -1.20 -2.42 4.96
CA HIS A 11 -0.66 -2.54 6.32
C HIS A 11 -0.74 -3.97 6.83
N TYR A 12 -1.89 -4.64 6.61
CA TYR A 12 -2.09 -6.03 6.95
C TYR A 12 -1.15 -6.95 6.15
N THR A 13 -0.96 -6.68 4.86
CA THR A 13 0.03 -7.38 4.02
C THR A 13 1.45 -7.20 4.57
N ALA A 14 1.85 -5.99 4.96
CA ALA A 14 3.16 -5.73 5.53
C ALA A 14 3.38 -6.50 6.84
N MET A 15 2.42 -6.46 7.77
CA MET A 15 2.49 -7.21 9.03
C MET A 15 2.56 -8.72 8.80
N GLY A 16 1.69 -9.25 7.92
CA GLY A 16 1.67 -10.67 7.57
C GLY A 16 2.99 -11.14 6.95
N ALA A 17 3.52 -10.37 6.00
CA ALA A 17 4.80 -10.66 5.35
C ALA A 17 5.98 -10.63 6.34
N THR A 18 6.13 -9.55 7.13
CA THR A 18 7.23 -9.44 8.11
C THR A 18 7.14 -10.52 9.19
N GLY A 19 5.93 -10.81 9.68
CA GLY A 19 5.69 -11.89 10.66
C GLY A 19 6.06 -13.26 10.11
N ALA A 20 5.61 -13.59 8.89
CA ALA A 20 5.93 -14.85 8.23
C ALA A 20 7.45 -14.99 8.00
N VAL A 21 8.13 -13.96 7.48
CA VAL A 21 9.58 -13.99 7.26
C VAL A 21 10.34 -14.14 8.58
N GLY A 22 9.97 -13.39 9.63
CA GLY A 22 10.60 -13.50 10.94
C GLY A 22 10.49 -14.90 11.56
N LEU A 23 9.29 -15.50 11.51
CA LEU A 23 9.04 -16.85 12.03
C LEU A 23 9.68 -17.95 11.16
N PHE A 24 9.76 -17.75 9.85
CA PHE A 24 10.46 -18.65 8.94
C PHE A 24 11.95 -18.75 9.27
N LEU A 25 12.56 -17.61 9.63
CA LEU A 25 13.96 -17.48 10.03
C LEU A 25 14.27 -18.09 11.41
N HIS A 26 13.25 -18.55 12.15
CA HIS A 26 13.47 -19.20 13.43
C HIS A 26 14.34 -20.47 13.28
N ARG A 27 15.19 -20.72 14.29
CA ARG A 27 16.26 -21.74 14.20
C ARG A 27 15.74 -23.14 13.86
N ARG A 28 14.60 -23.53 14.45
CA ARG A 28 13.93 -24.81 14.21
C ARG A 28 12.48 -24.58 13.81
N PRO A 29 11.95 -25.32 12.81
CA PRO A 29 10.54 -25.30 12.49
C PRO A 29 9.78 -26.08 13.57
N THR A 30 9.14 -25.36 14.48
CA THR A 30 8.16 -25.90 15.45
C THR A 30 6.75 -25.73 14.91
N ALA A 31 5.78 -26.45 15.47
CA ALA A 31 4.37 -26.28 15.12
C ALA A 31 3.91 -24.81 15.24
N ARG A 32 4.30 -24.10 16.31
CA ARG A 32 3.97 -22.68 16.52
C ARG A 32 4.57 -21.78 15.45
N THR A 33 5.85 -21.96 15.12
CA THR A 33 6.50 -21.16 14.07
C THR A 33 5.91 -21.45 12.70
N CYS A 34 5.60 -22.71 12.39
CA CYS A 34 4.95 -23.08 11.13
C CYS A 34 3.53 -22.51 11.05
N ALA A 35 2.74 -22.58 12.13
CA ALA A 35 1.42 -21.98 12.20
C ALA A 35 1.47 -20.46 11.99
N GLY A 36 2.45 -19.76 12.58
CA GLY A 36 2.59 -18.33 12.39
C GLY A 36 3.14 -17.94 11.00
N VAL A 37 3.99 -18.77 10.37
CA VAL A 37 4.37 -18.61 8.96
C VAL A 37 3.13 -18.74 8.07
N ALA A 38 2.35 -19.81 8.26
CA ALA A 38 1.13 -20.05 7.49
C ALA A 38 0.11 -18.92 7.70
N GLY A 39 -0.13 -18.52 8.95
CA GLY A 39 -1.07 -17.45 9.30
C GLY A 39 -0.66 -16.08 8.75
N GLY A 40 0.63 -15.72 8.86
CA GLY A 40 1.14 -14.46 8.31
C GLY A 40 1.03 -14.40 6.78
N LEU A 41 1.33 -15.51 6.11
CA LEU A 41 1.24 -15.60 4.65
C LEU A 41 -0.21 -15.70 4.16
N ALA A 42 -1.10 -16.36 4.90
CA ALA A 42 -2.53 -16.38 4.63
C ALA A 42 -3.12 -14.98 4.73
N LEU A 43 -2.78 -14.23 5.79
CA LEU A 43 -3.19 -12.83 5.93
C LEU A 43 -2.69 -11.97 4.77
N ALA A 44 -1.39 -12.07 4.43
CA ALA A 44 -0.82 -11.29 3.35
C ALA A 44 -1.49 -11.59 1.99
N THR A 45 -1.71 -12.88 1.71
CA THR A 45 -2.30 -13.35 0.44
C THR A 45 -3.79 -13.03 0.36
N LEU A 46 -4.55 -13.17 1.45
CA LEU A 46 -5.97 -12.80 1.50
C LEU A 46 -6.16 -11.31 1.20
N MET A 47 -5.28 -10.49 1.75
CA MET A 47 -5.30 -9.03 1.58
C MET A 47 -4.85 -8.60 0.18
N ARG A 48 -3.76 -9.20 -0.32
CA ARG A 48 -3.17 -8.90 -1.63
C ARG A 48 -2.56 -10.18 -2.23
N PRO A 49 -3.30 -10.94 -3.05
CA PRO A 49 -2.84 -12.22 -3.59
C PRO A 49 -1.50 -12.14 -4.34
N ASN A 50 -1.30 -11.06 -5.10
CA ASN A 50 -0.05 -10.82 -5.85
C ASN A 50 1.16 -10.61 -4.92
N ASP A 51 0.99 -9.86 -3.83
CA ASP A 51 2.06 -9.69 -2.83
C ASP A 51 2.29 -10.99 -2.06
N GLY A 52 1.22 -11.74 -1.77
CA GLY A 52 1.31 -13.08 -1.20
C GLY A 52 2.20 -13.99 -2.04
N ALA A 53 2.02 -14.01 -3.36
CA ALA A 53 2.87 -14.75 -4.28
C ALA A 53 4.32 -14.23 -4.30
N ALA A 54 4.52 -12.91 -4.31
CA ALA A 54 5.83 -12.28 -4.25
C ALA A 54 6.59 -12.54 -2.94
N VAL A 55 5.88 -12.84 -1.84
CA VAL A 55 6.47 -13.28 -0.57
C VAL A 55 6.70 -14.79 -0.55
N ALA A 56 5.71 -15.57 -0.98
CA ALA A 56 5.76 -17.04 -0.94
C ALA A 56 6.85 -17.60 -1.84
N GLY A 57 7.02 -17.06 -3.06
CA GLY A 57 8.00 -17.52 -4.04
C GLY A 57 9.43 -17.59 -3.48
N PRO A 58 10.01 -16.47 -3.02
CA PRO A 58 11.36 -16.49 -2.44
C PRO A 58 11.47 -17.32 -1.15
N LEU A 59 10.41 -17.45 -0.35
CA LEU A 59 10.40 -18.36 0.82
C LEU A 59 10.50 -19.83 0.39
N LEU A 60 9.74 -20.24 -0.63
CA LEU A 60 9.79 -21.60 -1.18
C LEU A 60 11.15 -21.88 -1.82
N LEU A 61 11.67 -20.93 -2.61
CA LEU A 61 13.03 -21.01 -3.17
C LEU A 61 14.08 -21.10 -2.05
N ALA A 62 13.93 -20.36 -0.95
CA ALA A 62 14.80 -20.47 0.21
C ALA A 62 14.76 -21.87 0.84
N THR A 63 13.59 -22.53 0.89
CA THR A 63 13.51 -23.93 1.35
C THR A 63 14.15 -24.93 0.39
N ALA A 64 14.25 -24.64 -0.90
CA ALA A 64 14.87 -25.54 -1.88
C ALA A 64 16.39 -25.31 -2.01
N LEU A 65 16.82 -24.04 -2.05
CA LEU A 65 18.16 -23.63 -2.46
C LEU A 65 19.11 -23.41 -1.28
N VAL A 66 18.61 -23.16 -0.07
CA VAL A 66 19.46 -22.80 1.07
C VAL A 66 19.52 -23.97 2.06
N PRO A 67 20.67 -24.69 2.18
CA PRO A 67 20.76 -25.94 2.95
C PRO A 67 20.23 -25.87 4.39
N ARG A 68 20.50 -24.76 5.10
CA ARG A 68 20.03 -24.56 6.49
C ARG A 68 18.52 -24.34 6.64
N TRP A 69 17.83 -24.00 5.55
CA TRP A 69 16.39 -23.75 5.53
C TRP A 69 15.60 -24.88 4.86
N ARG A 70 16.29 -25.85 4.24
CA ARG A 70 15.69 -27.09 3.71
C ARG A 70 14.89 -27.79 4.80
N SER A 71 13.58 -27.79 4.64
CA SER A 71 12.64 -28.39 5.58
C SER A 71 11.27 -28.51 4.94
N GLY A 72 10.74 -29.72 4.86
CA GLY A 72 9.36 -29.97 4.41
C GLY A 72 8.34 -29.21 5.25
N ALA A 73 8.58 -29.07 6.56
CA ALA A 73 7.69 -28.31 7.45
C ALA A 73 7.65 -26.80 7.13
N ARG A 74 8.78 -26.19 6.76
CA ARG A 74 8.80 -24.78 6.31
C ARG A 74 8.12 -24.60 4.96
N ALA A 75 8.39 -25.51 4.02
CA ALA A 75 7.77 -25.49 2.71
C ALA A 75 6.25 -25.68 2.81
N ALA A 76 5.80 -26.67 3.58
CA ALA A 76 4.39 -26.91 3.85
C ALA A 76 3.72 -25.71 4.53
N ALA A 77 4.36 -25.06 5.51
CA ALA A 77 3.83 -23.85 6.15
C ALA A 77 3.65 -22.69 5.15
N ALA A 78 4.62 -22.47 4.26
CA ALA A 78 4.50 -21.45 3.22
C ALA A 78 3.44 -21.80 2.17
N LEU A 79 3.40 -23.05 1.69
CA LEU A 79 2.39 -23.50 0.72
C LEU A 79 0.97 -23.42 1.29
N THR A 80 0.77 -23.91 2.51
CA THR A 80 -0.54 -23.91 3.16
C THR A 80 -1.02 -22.49 3.46
N GLY A 81 -0.15 -21.62 3.97
CA GLY A 81 -0.49 -20.21 4.19
C GLY A 81 -0.88 -19.49 2.91
N PHE A 82 -0.07 -19.64 1.84
CA PHE A 82 -0.39 -19.07 0.54
C PHE A 82 -1.72 -19.61 -0.01
N ALA A 83 -1.90 -20.93 -0.04
CA ALA A 83 -3.11 -21.56 -0.56
C ALA A 83 -4.36 -21.11 0.22
N ALA A 84 -4.29 -21.08 1.56
CA ALA A 84 -5.41 -20.64 2.40
C ALA A 84 -5.84 -19.20 2.11
N GLY A 85 -4.89 -18.28 1.89
CA GLY A 85 -5.20 -16.90 1.54
C GLY A 85 -5.61 -16.70 0.07
N PHE A 86 -5.09 -17.52 -0.85
CA PHE A 86 -5.35 -17.42 -2.29
C PHE A 86 -6.70 -18.03 -2.69
N LEU A 87 -7.12 -19.11 -2.01
CA LEU A 87 -8.28 -19.89 -2.39
C LEU A 87 -9.58 -19.07 -2.52
N PRO A 88 -9.94 -18.15 -1.59
CA PRO A 88 -11.13 -17.32 -1.75
C PRO A 88 -11.10 -16.47 -3.03
N TRP A 89 -9.94 -15.93 -3.38
CA TRP A 89 -9.75 -15.14 -4.60
C TRP A 89 -9.89 -16.03 -5.86
N ALA A 90 -9.34 -17.24 -5.84
CA ALA A 90 -9.46 -18.17 -6.95
C ALA A 90 -10.90 -18.63 -7.18
N VAL A 91 -11.61 -18.99 -6.10
CA VAL A 91 -13.02 -19.38 -6.15
C VAL A 91 -13.87 -18.24 -6.71
N GLU A 92 -13.68 -17.02 -6.21
CA GLU A 92 -14.40 -15.86 -6.72
C GLU A 92 -14.10 -15.60 -8.21
N ALA A 93 -12.86 -15.82 -8.66
CA ALA A 93 -12.50 -15.69 -10.07
C ALA A 93 -13.34 -16.62 -10.95
N HIS A 94 -13.53 -17.87 -10.53
CA HIS A 94 -14.35 -18.83 -11.28
C HIS A 94 -15.85 -18.52 -11.19
N VAL A 95 -16.35 -18.16 -10.01
CA VAL A 95 -17.80 -17.95 -9.79
C VAL A 95 -18.30 -16.64 -10.42
N ARG A 96 -17.49 -15.57 -10.43
CA ARG A 96 -17.95 -14.23 -10.84
C ARG A 96 -17.33 -13.71 -12.14
N PHE A 97 -16.16 -14.20 -12.52
CA PHE A 97 -15.41 -13.67 -13.67
C PHE A 97 -15.25 -14.68 -14.81
N GLY A 98 -15.64 -15.95 -14.61
CA GLY A 98 -15.47 -17.02 -15.61
C GLY A 98 -14.09 -17.69 -15.57
N GLY A 99 -13.20 -17.29 -14.65
CA GLY A 99 -11.89 -17.87 -14.47
C GLY A 99 -10.84 -16.89 -13.96
N VAL A 100 -9.66 -17.43 -13.63
CA VAL A 100 -8.50 -16.65 -13.14
C VAL A 100 -8.02 -15.67 -14.21
N ARG A 101 -7.95 -16.09 -15.48
CA ARG A 101 -7.47 -15.25 -16.58
C ARG A 101 -8.41 -14.08 -16.84
N GLU A 102 -9.70 -14.34 -16.85
CA GLU A 102 -10.75 -13.36 -17.08
C GLU A 102 -10.77 -12.32 -15.94
N ARG A 103 -10.60 -12.77 -14.69
CA ARG A 103 -10.41 -11.87 -13.55
C ARG A 103 -9.15 -11.02 -13.67
N LEU A 104 -8.03 -11.58 -14.14
CA LEU A 104 -6.79 -10.83 -14.35
C LEU A 104 -6.92 -9.80 -15.48
N ASN A 105 -7.63 -10.14 -16.57
CA ASN A 105 -7.92 -9.21 -17.65
C ASN A 105 -8.78 -8.04 -17.18
N ALA A 106 -9.87 -8.33 -16.45
CA ALA A 106 -10.72 -7.31 -15.85
C ALA A 106 -9.93 -6.44 -14.86
N ALA A 107 -9.08 -7.05 -14.02
CA ALA A 107 -8.21 -6.31 -13.11
C ALA A 107 -7.21 -5.42 -13.86
N SER A 108 -6.66 -5.89 -14.98
CA SER A 108 -5.73 -5.13 -15.82
C SER A 108 -6.40 -3.89 -16.40
N GLU A 109 -7.59 -4.05 -16.97
CA GLU A 109 -8.40 -2.94 -17.52
C GLU A 109 -8.72 -1.90 -16.44
N VAL A 110 -9.22 -2.36 -15.29
CA VAL A 110 -9.51 -1.49 -14.14
C VAL A 110 -8.26 -0.79 -13.60
N GLN A 111 -7.07 -1.36 -13.80
CA GLN A 111 -5.78 -0.78 -13.39
C GLN A 111 -5.13 0.11 -14.46
N GLY A 112 -5.77 0.32 -15.61
CA GLY A 112 -5.23 1.17 -16.69
C GLY A 112 -4.32 0.42 -17.66
N GLY A 113 -4.47 -0.90 -17.74
CA GLY A 113 -3.73 -1.82 -18.60
C GLY A 113 -2.34 -2.14 -18.03
N LEU A 114 -2.24 -3.25 -17.28
CA LEU A 114 -0.96 -3.77 -16.80
C LEU A 114 -0.07 -4.14 -17.99
N ARG A 115 1.14 -3.57 -18.00
CA ARG A 115 2.15 -3.74 -19.06
C ARG A 115 3.51 -3.39 -18.47
N LEU A 116 4.60 -3.77 -19.13
CA LEU A 116 5.91 -3.27 -18.72
C LEU A 116 5.95 -1.74 -18.86
N THR A 117 6.32 -1.05 -17.79
CA THR A 117 6.30 0.41 -17.67
C THR A 117 7.53 0.93 -16.95
N ASP A 118 7.96 2.16 -17.26
CA ASP A 118 9.01 2.88 -16.54
C ASP A 118 8.48 3.56 -15.25
N SER A 119 7.64 2.86 -14.48
CA SER A 119 6.97 3.40 -13.29
C SER A 119 7.92 3.73 -12.13
N ALA A 120 9.19 3.34 -12.24
CA ALA A 120 10.24 3.75 -11.31
C ALA A 120 10.31 5.28 -11.14
N LEU A 121 10.14 6.05 -12.22
CA LEU A 121 10.13 7.51 -12.15
C LEU A 121 8.86 8.04 -11.44
N HIS A 122 7.71 7.41 -11.69
CA HIS A 122 6.45 7.75 -11.04
C HIS A 122 6.43 7.43 -9.54
N LEU A 123 7.31 6.56 -9.05
CA LEU A 123 7.50 6.31 -7.62
C LEU A 123 8.15 7.48 -6.89
N PHE A 124 9.02 8.23 -7.57
CA PHE A 124 9.61 9.43 -6.99
C PHE A 124 8.59 10.55 -6.87
N THR A 125 7.73 10.73 -7.88
CA THR A 125 6.76 11.84 -7.96
C THR A 125 5.57 11.73 -7.01
N VAL A 126 5.47 10.64 -6.24
CA VAL A 126 4.40 10.46 -5.24
C VAL A 126 4.90 10.29 -3.82
N ILE A 127 6.21 10.29 -3.58
CA ILE A 127 6.77 9.96 -2.26
C ILE A 127 6.30 10.92 -1.15
N ASP A 128 6.00 12.17 -1.52
CA ASP A 128 5.43 13.22 -0.69
C ASP A 128 3.94 13.52 -0.95
N GLY A 129 3.32 12.75 -1.82
CA GLY A 129 1.96 12.94 -2.30
C GLY A 129 1.94 13.23 -3.82
N PRO A 130 0.78 13.07 -4.49
CA PRO A 130 -0.51 12.67 -3.95
C PRO A 130 -0.55 11.21 -3.47
N LEU A 131 -1.51 10.88 -2.61
CA LEU A 131 -1.67 9.52 -2.04
C LEU A 131 -1.99 8.44 -3.09
N LEU A 132 -2.43 8.88 -4.27
CA LEU A 132 -2.60 8.07 -5.46
C LEU A 132 -2.43 9.00 -6.67
N CYS A 133 -1.51 8.70 -7.57
CA CYS A 133 -1.46 9.33 -8.89
C CYS A 133 -2.10 8.40 -9.92
N ARG A 134 -3.01 8.92 -10.75
CA ARG A 134 -3.61 8.20 -11.88
C ARG A 134 -4.32 9.17 -12.83
N PRO A 135 -3.72 9.52 -13.99
CA PRO A 135 -2.35 9.23 -14.42
C PRO A 135 -1.30 9.97 -13.57
N CYS A 136 -0.04 9.56 -13.68
CA CYS A 136 1.08 10.16 -12.95
C CYS A 136 1.78 11.20 -13.84
N SER A 137 1.30 12.44 -13.80
CA SER A 137 1.78 13.56 -14.64
C SER A 137 2.37 14.72 -13.82
N GLY A 138 2.71 14.47 -12.55
CA GLY A 138 3.30 15.50 -11.68
C GLY A 138 4.82 15.53 -11.82
N ASP A 139 5.37 16.76 -11.93
CA ASP A 139 6.81 16.99 -12.15
C ASP A 139 7.59 17.28 -10.86
N GLY A 140 6.90 17.39 -9.72
CA GLY A 140 7.49 17.83 -8.46
C GLY A 140 7.77 16.69 -7.49
N VAL A 141 9.00 16.66 -6.95
CA VAL A 141 9.36 15.88 -5.76
C VAL A 141 9.96 16.86 -4.76
N ARG A 142 9.45 16.92 -3.52
CA ARG A 142 10.20 17.59 -2.47
C ARG A 142 11.44 16.75 -2.15
N PRO A 143 12.67 17.23 -2.38
CA PRO A 143 13.88 16.42 -2.20
C PRO A 143 13.99 15.84 -0.78
N ILE A 144 13.46 16.56 0.21
CA ILE A 144 13.44 16.12 1.60
C ILE A 144 12.65 14.82 1.82
N ALA A 145 11.65 14.53 0.99
CA ALA A 145 10.86 13.29 1.10
C ALA A 145 11.62 12.05 0.62
N LEU A 146 12.68 12.23 -0.19
CA LEU A 146 13.57 11.15 -0.60
C LEU A 146 14.48 10.66 0.53
N GLU A 147 14.53 11.38 1.66
CA GLU A 147 15.38 11.03 2.80
C GLU A 147 15.18 9.58 3.24
N TRP A 148 13.95 9.05 3.18
CA TRP A 148 13.65 7.71 3.68
C TRP A 148 14.31 6.64 2.81
N TRP A 149 14.29 6.86 1.49
CA TRP A 149 14.93 5.96 0.53
C TRP A 149 16.44 6.05 0.63
N LEU A 150 16.99 7.26 0.82
CA LEU A 150 18.41 7.46 1.08
C LEU A 150 18.86 6.78 2.37
N LEU A 151 18.08 6.93 3.45
CA LEU A 151 18.34 6.27 4.73
C LEU A 151 18.33 4.74 4.57
N LEU A 152 17.35 4.17 3.86
CA LEU A 152 17.33 2.73 3.61
C LEU A 152 18.51 2.28 2.72
N ALA A 153 18.84 3.03 1.68
CA ALA A 153 19.96 2.75 0.79
C ALA A 153 21.32 2.73 1.52
N VAL A 154 21.47 3.49 2.61
CA VAL A 154 22.68 3.49 3.44
C VAL A 154 22.59 2.46 4.58
N LEU A 155 21.49 2.45 5.33
CA LEU A 155 21.36 1.65 6.55
C LEU A 155 21.22 0.15 6.27
N VAL A 156 20.60 -0.25 5.15
CA VAL A 156 20.46 -1.67 4.81
C VAL A 156 21.82 -2.31 4.49
N PRO A 157 22.66 -1.78 3.58
CA PRO A 157 24.01 -2.30 3.36
C PRO A 157 24.89 -2.24 4.62
N LEU A 158 24.84 -1.14 5.37
CA LEU A 158 25.57 -1.01 6.63
C LEU A 158 25.14 -2.08 7.64
N GLY A 159 23.84 -2.33 7.74
CA GLY A 159 23.28 -3.35 8.61
C GLY A 159 23.76 -4.75 8.24
N LEU A 160 23.65 -5.13 6.97
CA LEU A 160 24.16 -6.40 6.45
C LEU A 160 25.66 -6.55 6.67
N TRP A 161 26.44 -5.50 6.43
CA TRP A 161 27.88 -5.49 6.68
C TRP A 161 28.22 -5.66 8.16
N SER A 162 27.50 -4.97 9.05
CA SER A 162 27.74 -5.03 10.49
C SER A 162 27.53 -6.43 11.09
N VAL A 163 26.66 -7.24 10.48
CA VAL A 163 26.36 -8.61 10.89
C VAL A 163 27.01 -9.66 10.00
N ARG A 164 27.94 -9.29 9.11
CA ARG A 164 28.57 -10.22 8.15
C ARG A 164 29.28 -11.41 8.81
N GLY A 165 29.83 -11.21 10.02
CA GLY A 165 30.42 -12.28 10.83
C GLY A 165 29.38 -13.23 11.43
N LEU A 166 28.14 -12.78 11.59
CA LEU A 166 27.00 -13.56 12.08
C LEU A 166 26.25 -14.17 10.90
N ARG A 167 26.84 -15.19 10.26
CA ARG A 167 26.35 -15.79 9.00
C ARG A 167 24.83 -16.00 8.96
N ARG A 168 24.23 -16.49 10.05
CA ARG A 168 22.77 -16.71 10.15
C ARG A 168 21.97 -15.41 10.04
N THR A 169 22.37 -14.37 10.77
CA THR A 169 21.72 -13.06 10.76
C THR A 169 21.91 -12.37 9.42
N ALA A 170 23.13 -12.39 8.87
CA ALA A 170 23.42 -11.81 7.56
C ALA A 170 22.55 -12.44 6.46
N THR A 171 22.42 -13.77 6.42
CA THR A 171 21.56 -14.38 5.39
C THR A 171 20.08 -14.16 5.65
N GLY A 172 19.63 -14.07 6.90
CA GLY A 172 18.26 -13.68 7.21
C GLY A 172 17.94 -12.27 6.71
N GLY A 173 18.87 -11.33 6.87
CA GLY A 173 18.77 -9.99 6.30
C GLY A 173 18.72 -9.98 4.78
N LEU A 174 19.57 -10.78 4.11
CA LEU A 174 19.53 -10.93 2.64
C LEU A 174 18.20 -11.51 2.15
N LEU A 175 17.61 -12.47 2.87
CA LEU A 175 16.28 -13.00 2.53
C LEU A 175 15.20 -11.92 2.65
N ALA A 176 15.23 -11.11 3.72
CA ALA A 176 14.29 -10.00 3.88
C ALA A 176 14.42 -8.97 2.74
N VAL A 177 15.65 -8.65 2.31
CA VAL A 177 15.91 -7.79 1.15
C VAL A 177 15.38 -8.42 -0.13
N ALA A 178 15.68 -9.70 -0.39
CA ALA A 178 15.23 -10.40 -1.59
C ALA A 178 13.70 -10.44 -1.69
N ILE A 179 13.00 -10.71 -0.58
CA ILE A 179 11.54 -10.68 -0.54
C ILE A 179 11.03 -9.25 -0.71
N GLY A 180 11.65 -8.27 -0.05
CA GLY A 180 11.28 -6.86 -0.20
C GLY A 180 11.38 -6.37 -1.65
N VAL A 181 12.46 -6.75 -2.36
CA VAL A 181 12.63 -6.49 -3.80
C VAL A 181 11.57 -7.23 -4.61
N SER A 182 11.34 -8.52 -4.32
CA SER A 182 10.32 -9.32 -5.01
C SER A 182 8.93 -8.68 -4.93
N VAL A 183 8.56 -8.13 -3.77
CA VAL A 183 7.29 -7.40 -3.58
C VAL A 183 7.28 -6.05 -4.30
N ALA A 184 8.43 -5.36 -4.40
CA ALA A 184 8.50 -4.07 -5.09
C ALA A 184 8.38 -4.21 -6.62
N LEU A 185 8.91 -5.29 -7.21
CA LEU A 185 9.03 -5.46 -8.66
C LEU A 185 7.73 -5.24 -9.44
N PRO A 186 6.57 -5.84 -9.06
CA PRO A 186 5.32 -5.59 -9.78
C PRO A 186 4.93 -4.11 -9.84
N TYR A 187 5.18 -3.35 -8.75
CA TYR A 187 4.83 -1.94 -8.67
C TYR A 187 5.80 -1.03 -9.43
N VAL A 188 7.06 -1.43 -9.55
CA VAL A 188 8.08 -0.69 -10.29
C VAL A 188 7.97 -0.95 -11.79
N LEU A 189 7.63 -2.18 -12.18
CA LEU A 189 7.74 -2.64 -13.56
C LEU A 189 6.42 -2.78 -14.31
N VAL A 190 5.29 -3.01 -13.61
CA VAL A 190 4.05 -3.47 -14.27
C VAL A 190 2.86 -2.53 -14.08
N VAL A 191 2.78 -1.85 -12.93
CA VAL A 191 1.63 -1.02 -12.58
C VAL A 191 1.82 0.39 -13.15
N PRO A 192 0.91 0.89 -14.02
CA PRO A 192 1.07 2.18 -14.72
C PRO A 192 0.68 3.40 -13.87
N TYR A 193 0.56 3.23 -12.56
CA TYR A 193 0.13 4.26 -11.62
C TYR A 193 0.73 3.96 -10.23
N THR A 194 0.84 4.97 -9.37
CA THR A 194 1.57 4.81 -8.11
C THR A 194 0.81 5.32 -6.90
N ALA A 195 0.97 4.60 -5.80
CA ALA A 195 0.63 5.06 -4.47
C ALA A 195 1.76 4.67 -3.49
N PRO A 196 2.20 5.58 -2.58
CA PRO A 196 3.28 5.29 -1.62
C PRO A 196 3.07 4.01 -0.81
N ARG A 197 1.81 3.67 -0.53
CA ARG A 197 1.43 2.45 0.21
C ARG A 197 1.81 1.15 -0.48
N PHE A 198 2.01 1.13 -1.80
CA PHE A 198 2.32 -0.12 -2.53
C PHE A 198 3.61 -0.76 -2.04
N LEU A 199 4.61 0.04 -1.69
CA LEU A 199 5.87 -0.43 -1.17
C LEU A 199 5.87 -0.68 0.34
N LEU A 200 4.73 -0.57 1.03
CA LEU A 200 4.68 -0.72 2.48
C LEU A 200 5.23 -2.07 2.98
N PRO A 201 4.93 -3.23 2.36
CA PRO A 201 5.56 -4.49 2.75
C PRO A 201 7.07 -4.51 2.50
N THR A 202 7.54 -3.92 1.39
CA THR A 202 8.98 -3.76 1.10
C THR A 202 9.67 -2.95 2.19
N HIS A 203 9.13 -1.78 2.55
CA HIS A 203 9.68 -0.94 3.60
C HIS A 203 9.70 -1.65 4.96
N ALA A 204 8.64 -2.40 5.30
CA ALA A 204 8.58 -3.17 6.54
C ALA A 204 9.69 -4.24 6.60
N LEU A 205 9.92 -4.97 5.50
CA LEU A 205 10.98 -5.97 5.42
C LEU A 205 12.39 -5.35 5.47
N LEU A 206 12.61 -4.23 4.78
CA LEU A 206 13.90 -3.51 4.76
C LEU A 206 14.22 -2.80 6.08
N SER A 207 13.20 -2.46 6.88
CA SER A 207 13.39 -1.84 8.20
C SER A 207 14.20 -2.73 9.16
N VAL A 208 14.12 -4.06 9.02
CA VAL A 208 14.85 -5.02 9.86
C VAL A 208 16.37 -4.95 9.62
N PRO A 209 16.90 -5.13 8.40
CA PRO A 209 18.32 -4.92 8.15
C PRO A 209 18.76 -3.47 8.40
N ALA A 210 17.91 -2.47 8.13
CA ALA A 210 18.22 -1.08 8.45
C ALA A 210 18.42 -0.86 9.97
N ALA A 211 17.64 -1.54 10.82
CA ALA A 211 17.82 -1.48 12.28
C ALA A 211 19.18 -2.01 12.74
N PHE A 212 19.73 -3.04 12.08
CA PHE A 212 21.12 -3.44 12.32
C PHE A 212 22.12 -2.34 11.94
N GLY A 213 21.85 -1.60 10.86
CA GLY A 213 22.64 -0.44 10.47
C GLY A 213 22.67 0.64 11.54
N VAL A 214 21.49 1.02 12.06
CA VAL A 214 21.36 1.98 13.17
C VAL A 214 22.14 1.49 14.41
N LEU A 215 21.97 0.21 14.78
CA LEU A 215 22.70 -0.39 15.90
C LEU A 215 24.22 -0.39 15.68
N ALA A 216 24.69 -0.56 14.44
CA ALA A 216 26.10 -0.49 14.11
C ALA A 216 26.66 0.93 14.34
N VAL A 217 25.94 1.96 13.90
CA VAL A 217 26.31 3.37 14.14
C VAL A 217 26.35 3.65 15.64
N VAL A 218 25.31 3.27 16.39
CA VAL A 218 25.24 3.47 17.85
C VAL A 218 26.41 2.79 18.56
N ARG A 219 26.76 1.55 18.21
CA ARG A 219 27.89 0.83 18.81
C ARG A 219 29.24 1.48 18.49
N ALA A 220 29.42 1.99 17.27
CA ALA A 220 30.65 2.68 16.87
C ALA A 220 30.87 3.98 17.68
N VAL A 221 29.79 4.63 18.08
CA VAL A 221 29.78 5.90 18.82
C VAL A 221 30.04 5.74 20.33
N ARG A 222 29.68 4.60 20.95
CA ARG A 222 29.75 4.39 22.41
C ARG A 222 31.15 4.37 23.05
N ARG A 223 32.25 4.33 22.28
CA ARG A 223 33.62 4.29 22.82
C ARG A 223 34.21 5.70 22.94
N ARG A 224 34.49 6.23 24.14
CA ARG A 224 34.88 7.64 24.42
C ARG A 224 36.05 8.18 23.55
N THR A 225 35.73 9.00 22.55
CA THR A 225 36.64 9.98 21.92
C THR A 225 35.84 11.21 21.45
N ARG A 226 36.45 12.40 21.36
CA ARG A 226 35.79 13.66 20.93
C ARG A 226 35.12 13.55 19.55
N ARG A 227 35.75 12.86 18.61
CA ARG A 227 35.20 12.58 17.26
C ARG A 227 33.91 11.75 17.31
N ARG A 228 33.76 10.86 18.30
CA ARG A 228 32.57 10.03 18.46
C ARG A 228 31.42 10.77 19.16
N ALA A 229 31.70 11.75 20.01
CA ALA A 229 30.67 12.65 20.53
C ALA A 229 30.00 13.45 19.39
N LEU A 230 30.80 13.94 18.42
CA LEU A 230 30.28 14.59 17.21
C LEU A 230 29.43 13.62 16.36
N ALA A 231 29.89 12.38 16.16
CA ALA A 231 29.12 11.37 15.44
C ALA A 231 27.81 10.98 16.16
N ALA A 232 27.79 10.99 17.51
CA ALA A 232 26.57 10.84 18.29
C ALA A 232 25.58 11.98 18.02
N GLY A 233 26.07 13.22 18.07
CA GLY A 233 25.28 14.42 17.78
C GLY A 233 24.72 14.39 16.36
N ALA A 234 25.53 14.01 15.38
CA ALA A 234 25.10 13.86 13.98
C ALA A 234 24.01 12.78 13.82
N LEU A 235 24.15 11.62 14.48
CA LEU A 235 23.11 10.58 14.45
C LEU A 235 21.81 11.07 15.07
N VAL A 236 21.87 11.72 16.24
CA VAL A 236 20.69 12.29 16.89
C VAL A 236 20.03 13.33 15.98
N LEU A 237 20.81 14.21 15.35
CA LEU A 237 20.31 15.21 14.43
C LEU A 237 19.63 14.58 13.20
N VAL A 238 20.23 13.56 12.59
CA VAL A 238 19.64 12.82 11.45
C VAL A 238 18.32 12.16 11.85
N LEU A 239 18.26 11.51 13.02
CA LEU A 239 17.03 10.88 13.51
C LEU A 239 15.95 11.91 13.83
N ALA A 240 16.32 13.06 14.42
CA ALA A 240 15.40 14.15 14.72
C ALA A 240 14.88 14.82 13.43
N ALA A 241 15.75 15.04 12.45
CA ALA A 241 15.37 15.54 11.13
C ALA A 241 14.39 14.57 10.45
N HIS A 242 14.71 13.28 10.42
CA HIS A 242 13.83 12.25 9.86
C HIS A 242 12.46 12.25 10.56
N LEU A 243 12.44 12.27 11.89
CA LEU A 243 11.18 12.32 12.65
C LEU A 243 10.36 13.57 12.31
N THR A 244 11.02 14.72 12.16
CA THR A 244 10.37 15.99 11.81
C THR A 244 9.74 15.93 10.43
N VAL A 245 10.46 15.38 9.44
CA VAL A 245 9.95 15.18 8.08
C VAL A 245 8.77 14.21 8.09
N GLN A 246 8.88 13.07 8.79
CA GLN A 246 7.77 12.13 8.90
C GLN A 246 6.53 12.75 9.56
N LEU A 247 6.70 13.51 10.65
CA LEU A 247 5.58 14.17 11.35
C LEU A 247 4.92 15.25 10.50
N THR A 248 5.71 16.08 9.80
CA THR A 248 5.17 17.14 8.92
C THR A 248 4.45 16.58 7.70
N MET A 249 4.98 15.50 7.11
CA MET A 249 4.30 14.81 6.00
C MET A 249 2.99 14.20 6.48
N VAL A 250 3.00 13.51 7.63
CA VAL A 250 1.81 12.89 8.23
C VAL A 250 0.75 13.93 8.56
N SER A 251 1.11 15.04 9.21
CA SER A 251 0.15 16.08 9.58
C SER A 251 -0.48 16.74 8.34
N SER A 252 0.36 17.14 7.37
CA SER A 252 -0.11 17.77 6.13
C SER A 252 -1.11 16.87 5.38
N ASN A 253 -0.75 15.61 5.18
CA ASN A 253 -1.62 14.69 4.46
C ASN A 253 -2.83 14.25 5.29
N HIS A 254 -2.72 14.18 6.62
CA HIS A 254 -3.88 13.94 7.47
C HIS A 254 -4.94 15.03 7.26
N HIS A 255 -4.54 16.31 7.31
CA HIS A 255 -5.46 17.42 7.09
C HIS A 255 -6.09 17.41 5.70
N ILE A 256 -5.31 17.15 4.65
CA ILE A 256 -5.83 17.04 3.27
C ILE A 256 -6.87 15.91 3.18
N GLN A 257 -6.54 14.74 3.70
CA GLN A 257 -7.40 13.55 3.60
C GLN A 257 -8.65 13.65 4.48
N GLU A 258 -8.52 14.22 5.67
CA GLU A 258 -9.67 14.49 6.54
C GLU A 258 -10.61 15.49 5.89
N SER A 259 -10.07 16.60 5.36
CA SER A 259 -10.87 17.64 4.71
C SER A 259 -11.60 17.10 3.47
N ALA A 260 -10.90 16.33 2.63
CA ALA A 260 -11.51 15.68 1.46
C ALA A 260 -12.58 14.64 1.85
N ARG A 261 -12.44 13.94 2.98
CA ARG A 261 -13.48 13.01 3.49
C ARG A 261 -14.69 13.74 4.05
N ARG A 262 -14.49 14.89 4.71
CA ARG A 262 -15.61 15.74 5.17
C ARG A 262 -16.44 16.25 4.00
N ASP A 263 -15.83 16.50 2.83
CA ASP A 263 -16.58 16.82 1.61
C ASP A 263 -17.56 15.70 1.23
N TRP A 264 -17.16 14.43 1.38
CA TRP A 264 -18.07 13.31 1.07
C TRP A 264 -19.27 13.27 2.00
N ALA A 265 -19.08 13.54 3.29
CA ALA A 265 -20.17 13.65 4.26
C ALA A 265 -21.11 14.81 3.90
N ARG A 266 -20.58 16.00 3.57
CA ARG A 266 -21.41 17.14 3.14
C ARG A 266 -22.20 16.86 1.87
N VAL A 267 -21.60 16.17 0.90
CA VAL A 267 -22.31 15.77 -0.31
C VAL A 267 -23.45 14.79 0.03
N ALA A 268 -23.21 13.85 0.94
CA ALA A 268 -24.23 12.93 1.43
C ALA A 268 -25.37 13.67 2.15
N ASP A 269 -25.06 14.64 3.01
CA ASP A 269 -26.06 15.47 3.70
C ASP A 269 -26.96 16.20 2.69
N VAL A 270 -26.37 16.85 1.67
CA VAL A 270 -27.12 17.53 0.60
C VAL A 270 -27.98 16.54 -0.19
N LEU A 271 -27.47 15.35 -0.51
CA LEU A 271 -28.28 14.30 -1.16
C LEU A 271 -29.50 13.92 -0.31
N HIS A 272 -29.30 13.73 0.99
CA HIS A 272 -30.36 13.36 1.93
C HIS A 272 -31.40 14.48 2.13
N GLU A 273 -30.97 15.74 2.13
CA GLU A 273 -31.83 16.93 2.16
C GLU A 273 -32.72 17.02 0.91
N GLN A 274 -32.20 16.60 -0.25
CA GLN A 274 -32.97 16.52 -1.49
C GLN A 274 -33.79 15.21 -1.62
N GLY A 275 -33.87 14.41 -0.55
CA GLY A 275 -34.71 13.21 -0.50
C GLY A 275 -34.08 11.96 -1.12
N VAL A 276 -32.82 12.01 -1.58
CA VAL A 276 -32.11 10.83 -2.09
C VAL A 276 -31.73 9.96 -0.89
N ARG A 277 -32.34 8.77 -0.75
CA ARG A 277 -32.07 7.84 0.35
C ARG A 277 -32.06 6.40 -0.15
N ALA A 278 -31.46 5.52 0.64
CA ALA A 278 -31.44 4.09 0.34
C ALA A 278 -32.88 3.52 0.18
N PRO A 279 -33.12 2.62 -0.79
CA PRO A 279 -32.19 2.18 -1.84
C PRO A 279 -32.05 3.21 -2.97
N CYS A 280 -30.81 3.62 -3.26
CA CYS A 280 -30.47 4.63 -4.28
C CYS A 280 -29.22 4.25 -5.05
N ARG A 281 -29.09 4.78 -6.27
CA ARG A 281 -27.91 4.66 -7.13
C ARG A 281 -27.33 6.03 -7.44
N LEU A 282 -26.03 6.15 -7.20
CA LEU A 282 -25.28 7.38 -7.41
C LEU A 282 -24.41 7.28 -8.66
N GLY A 283 -24.56 8.23 -9.58
CA GLY A 283 -23.61 8.44 -10.67
C GLY A 283 -22.66 9.62 -10.39
N GLY A 284 -21.59 9.76 -11.17
CA GLY A 284 -20.77 10.96 -11.13
C GLY A 284 -19.50 10.88 -11.97
N ASN A 285 -18.75 12.00 -12.02
CA ASN A 285 -17.49 12.10 -12.78
C ASN A 285 -16.24 11.81 -11.94
N THR A 286 -16.33 11.84 -10.61
CA THR A 286 -15.21 11.56 -9.71
C THR A 286 -15.71 11.04 -8.37
N SER A 287 -14.91 10.18 -7.72
CA SER A 287 -15.14 9.74 -6.34
C SER A 287 -16.53 9.12 -6.06
N VAL A 288 -17.18 8.56 -7.08
CA VAL A 288 -18.55 8.02 -6.98
C VAL A 288 -18.65 6.92 -5.91
N ILE A 289 -17.67 6.02 -5.83
CA ILE A 289 -17.65 4.92 -4.86
C ILE A 289 -17.67 5.43 -3.40
N PRO A 290 -16.71 6.25 -2.94
CA PRO A 290 -16.74 6.75 -1.56
C PRO A 290 -17.93 7.68 -1.27
N LEU A 291 -18.42 8.42 -2.26
CA LEU A 291 -19.62 9.25 -2.11
C LEU A 291 -20.89 8.41 -1.93
N ALA A 292 -21.07 7.39 -2.77
CA ALA A 292 -22.19 6.46 -2.67
C ALA A 292 -22.19 5.76 -1.32
N TYR A 293 -21.02 5.30 -0.86
CA TYR A 293 -20.85 4.73 0.48
C TYR A 293 -21.22 5.72 1.59
N ALA A 294 -20.78 6.98 1.51
CA ALA A 294 -21.12 8.01 2.50
C ALA A 294 -22.61 8.36 2.53
N ALA A 295 -23.32 8.19 1.41
CA ALA A 295 -24.74 8.46 1.27
C ALA A 295 -25.65 7.22 1.46
N ASP A 296 -25.08 6.05 1.79
CA ASP A 296 -25.76 4.75 1.83
C ASP A 296 -26.43 4.35 0.49
N CYS A 297 -25.84 4.76 -0.63
CA CYS A 297 -26.26 4.41 -1.99
C CYS A 297 -25.32 3.38 -2.66
N GLU A 298 -25.80 2.74 -3.72
CA GLU A 298 -24.99 1.94 -4.62
C GLU A 298 -24.27 2.84 -5.65
N PRO A 299 -22.96 2.66 -5.89
CA PRO A 299 -22.27 3.38 -6.97
C PRO A 299 -22.64 2.80 -8.33
N LEU A 300 -23.03 3.66 -9.26
CA LEU A 300 -23.29 3.28 -10.64
C LEU A 300 -21.96 3.20 -11.43
N PRO A 301 -21.67 2.08 -12.11
CA PRO A 301 -20.52 2.00 -13.00
C PRO A 301 -20.56 3.06 -14.10
N HIS A 302 -19.39 3.53 -14.52
CA HIS A 302 -19.30 4.45 -15.66
C HIS A 302 -19.86 3.77 -16.92
N GLY A 303 -20.75 4.44 -17.65
CA GLY A 303 -21.35 3.89 -18.87
C GLY A 303 -22.43 2.82 -18.66
N ALA A 304 -22.98 2.67 -17.45
CA ALA A 304 -24.14 1.80 -17.25
C ALA A 304 -25.38 2.34 -17.97
N ASP A 305 -26.17 1.44 -18.58
CA ASP A 305 -27.40 1.79 -19.33
C ASP A 305 -28.54 2.32 -18.44
N ARG A 306 -28.43 2.14 -17.12
CA ARG A 306 -29.43 2.61 -16.15
C ARG A 306 -29.09 4.01 -15.68
N GLN A 307 -30.05 4.91 -15.70
CA GLN A 307 -29.87 6.24 -15.15
C GLN A 307 -29.81 6.20 -13.60
N PRO A 308 -28.91 6.97 -12.97
CA PRO A 308 -28.78 7.03 -11.51
C PRO A 308 -29.95 7.83 -10.88
N ASP A 309 -30.22 7.64 -9.58
CA ASP A 309 -31.22 8.44 -8.85
C ASP A 309 -30.70 9.86 -8.58
N ALA A 310 -29.38 9.98 -8.40
CA ALA A 310 -28.68 11.26 -8.32
C ALA A 310 -27.33 11.21 -9.02
N LEU A 311 -26.90 12.35 -9.55
CA LEU A 311 -25.61 12.53 -10.21
C LEU A 311 -24.78 13.56 -9.45
N VAL A 312 -23.58 13.17 -9.03
CA VAL A 312 -22.63 14.07 -8.36
C VAL A 312 -21.52 14.46 -9.31
N MET A 313 -21.38 15.76 -9.55
CA MET A 313 -20.38 16.34 -10.44
C MET A 313 -19.41 17.21 -9.65
N ARG A 314 -18.13 17.17 -10.02
CA ARG A 314 -17.11 18.11 -9.56
C ARG A 314 -16.45 18.83 -10.72
N SER A 315 -16.55 20.17 -10.73
CA SER A 315 -15.90 21.05 -11.71
C SER A 315 -16.12 20.65 -13.18
N ALA A 316 -17.28 20.05 -13.47
CA ALA A 316 -17.64 19.60 -14.81
C ALA A 316 -19.16 19.76 -15.01
N PRO A 317 -19.61 20.09 -16.23
CA PRO A 317 -21.03 20.19 -16.54
C PRO A 317 -21.69 18.79 -16.55
N PRO A 318 -22.99 18.70 -16.25
CA PRO A 318 -23.72 17.44 -16.33
C PRO A 318 -23.83 16.98 -17.79
N PRO A 319 -23.98 15.66 -18.02
CA PRO A 319 -24.29 15.14 -19.35
C PRO A 319 -25.64 15.67 -19.85
N ALA A 320 -25.84 15.66 -21.17
CA ALA A 320 -27.01 16.26 -21.81
C ALA A 320 -28.35 15.80 -21.20
N TRP A 321 -28.48 14.51 -20.89
CA TRP A 321 -29.68 13.91 -20.30
C TRP A 321 -29.98 14.35 -18.86
N ALA A 322 -29.00 14.90 -18.13
CA ALA A 322 -29.16 15.39 -16.75
C ALA A 322 -29.26 16.92 -16.67
N ARG A 323 -29.27 17.65 -17.80
CA ARG A 323 -29.29 19.13 -17.79
C ARG A 323 -30.56 19.72 -17.21
N SER A 324 -31.68 18.99 -17.29
CA SER A 324 -32.99 19.40 -16.75
C SER A 324 -33.16 19.02 -15.27
N TRP A 325 -32.19 18.33 -14.67
CA TRP A 325 -32.29 17.90 -13.28
C TRP A 325 -32.07 19.05 -12.31
N THR A 326 -32.62 18.92 -11.11
CA THR A 326 -32.49 19.93 -10.06
C THR A 326 -31.03 20.04 -9.64
N ARG A 327 -30.43 21.20 -9.89
CA ARG A 327 -29.02 21.48 -9.59
C ARG A 327 -28.87 22.06 -8.19
N VAL A 328 -28.16 21.37 -7.32
CA VAL A 328 -27.93 21.79 -5.92
C VAL A 328 -26.43 21.88 -5.66
N PRO A 329 -25.88 23.08 -5.42
CA PRO A 329 -24.47 23.23 -5.05
C PRO A 329 -24.22 22.68 -3.64
N VAL A 330 -23.03 22.12 -3.39
CA VAL A 330 -22.62 21.68 -2.05
C VAL A 330 -21.70 22.75 -1.45
N PRO A 331 -22.15 23.49 -0.43
CA PRO A 331 -21.35 24.56 0.18
C PRO A 331 -20.25 24.01 1.11
N ASP A 332 -19.34 24.90 1.51
CA ASP A 332 -18.33 24.66 2.57
C ASP A 332 -17.40 23.46 2.37
N THR A 333 -17.18 23.07 1.12
CA THR A 333 -16.28 21.96 0.75
C THR A 333 -14.83 22.42 0.62
N TYR A 334 -13.90 21.59 1.07
CA TYR A 334 -12.46 21.79 0.88
C TYR A 334 -12.07 21.75 -0.60
N SER A 335 -12.56 20.74 -1.34
CA SER A 335 -12.43 20.70 -2.80
C SER A 335 -13.58 21.48 -3.41
N SER A 336 -13.31 22.53 -4.19
CA SER A 336 -14.36 23.34 -4.79
C SER A 336 -15.09 22.63 -5.93
N GLY A 337 -16.29 23.15 -6.26
CA GLY A 337 -17.01 22.78 -7.48
C GLY A 337 -17.90 21.54 -7.38
N TRP A 338 -18.23 21.07 -6.17
CA TRP A 338 -19.20 20.00 -5.97
C TRP A 338 -20.63 20.45 -6.23
N VAL A 339 -21.35 19.66 -7.02
CA VAL A 339 -22.74 19.89 -7.39
C VAL A 339 -23.47 18.55 -7.44
N VAL A 340 -24.64 18.50 -6.81
CA VAL A 340 -25.58 17.37 -6.88
C VAL A 340 -26.66 17.71 -7.91
N TYR A 341 -27.00 16.74 -8.75
CA TYR A 341 -28.13 16.78 -9.66
C TYR A 341 -29.11 15.70 -9.25
N VAL A 342 -30.34 16.09 -8.92
CA VAL A 342 -31.39 15.18 -8.44
C VAL A 342 -32.44 15.03 -9.53
N ARG A 343 -32.83 13.79 -9.81
CA ARG A 343 -33.88 13.50 -10.78
C ARG A 343 -35.20 14.15 -10.33
N PRO A 344 -35.97 14.79 -11.24
CA PRO A 344 -37.27 15.38 -10.92
C PRO A 344 -38.27 14.41 -10.32
#